data_AF-A0A0H3ED51-F1
#
_entry.id   AF-A0A0H3ED51-F1
#
_cell.length_a   1.000
_cell.length_b   1.000
_cell.length_c   1.000
_cell.angle_alpha   90.00
_cell.angle_beta   90.00
_cell.angle_gamma   90.00
#
_symmetry.space_group_name_H-M   'P 1'
#
loop_
_entity.id
_entity.type
_entity.pdbx_description
1 polymer ?
#
loop_
_entity_poly.entity_id
_entity_poly.type
_entity_poly.pdbx_seq_one_letter_code
_entity_poly.pdbx_strand_id
1 'polypeptide(L)'
;MGFFESFSAPFMMSVALWPLVSFIVTVPVLAMLYHRDNRLGFGAALSAYATVLYLIGLLCFTLYPMPDDPAAYCATHHLHPQLNPLQFIGDIRADGLTAILQIVMNVVFFVPLGFIMKRVFRWKFAVALPVGFLASLLVETMQLTGVMGVFPCSYRLFDVDDLIWNTSGAVIGYGCAMLFDRLFPPRRTDMQTVTRPGFVRRFVAFLIDMGLVVVCATPVGVAAMVLVTMISGRPGADVQRMRLLGPLGFGDIAMLVMLVLFEWVIPWFRQGRTLGGSYTHMTCETTPRSGARRVAFYAARFAAICCVVFCGRVPWAGAVILVMGVFWLVRRQMPYDLI
;
A
#
# COMPACT_ATOMS: atom_id res chain seq x y z
N MET A 1 19.38 -28.07 -21.85
CA MET A 1 18.63 -27.94 -20.59
C MET A 1 18.50 -26.48 -20.09
N GLY A 2 19.00 -25.45 -20.81
CA GLY A 2 19.22 -24.11 -20.24
C GLY A 2 18.08 -23.07 -20.28
N PHE A 3 16.93 -23.32 -20.93
CA PHE A 3 15.85 -22.31 -20.96
C PHE A 3 15.01 -22.32 -19.68
N PHE A 4 14.68 -23.47 -19.09
CA PHE A 4 13.85 -23.51 -17.87
C PHE A 4 14.63 -23.14 -16.60
N GLU A 5 15.95 -23.36 -16.57
CA GLU A 5 16.80 -22.99 -15.44
C GLU A 5 16.84 -21.46 -15.25
N SER A 6 16.81 -20.67 -16.34
CA SER A 6 16.80 -19.21 -16.26
C SER A 6 15.52 -18.63 -15.63
N PHE A 7 14.40 -19.36 -15.65
CA PHE A 7 13.15 -18.95 -14.98
C PHE A 7 13.08 -19.41 -13.52
N SER A 8 13.89 -20.39 -13.12
CA SER A 8 13.79 -21.01 -11.80
C SER A 8 14.18 -20.04 -10.67
N ALA A 9 15.30 -19.33 -10.80
CA ALA A 9 15.78 -18.36 -9.81
C ALA A 9 14.81 -17.19 -9.57
N PRO A 10 14.34 -16.45 -10.62
CA PRO A 10 13.39 -15.36 -10.41
C PRO A 10 12.06 -15.85 -9.85
N PHE A 11 11.60 -17.05 -10.24
CA PHE A 11 10.41 -17.65 -9.64
C PHE A 11 10.59 -17.94 -8.15
N MET A 12 11.69 -18.58 -7.75
CA MET A 12 11.97 -18.89 -6.35
C MET A 12 12.08 -17.62 -5.50
N MET A 13 12.78 -16.59 -5.99
CA MET A 13 12.85 -15.29 -5.31
C MET A 13 11.46 -14.67 -5.13
N SER A 14 10.62 -14.74 -6.16
CA SER A 14 9.25 -14.19 -6.09
C SER A 14 8.41 -14.87 -5.03
N VAL A 15 8.45 -16.20 -4.97
CA VAL A 15 7.72 -17.00 -3.97
C VAL A 15 8.30 -16.77 -2.57
N ALA A 16 9.61 -16.63 -2.44
CA ALA A 16 10.26 -16.38 -1.15
C ALA A 16 9.94 -14.98 -0.58
N LEU A 17 9.89 -13.95 -1.43
CA LEU A 17 9.57 -12.58 -1.03
C LEU A 17 8.08 -12.36 -0.78
N TRP A 18 7.23 -13.17 -1.41
CA TRP A 18 5.78 -12.97 -1.40
C TRP A 18 5.14 -12.89 -0.01
N PRO A 19 5.45 -13.76 0.98
CA PRO A 19 4.88 -13.65 2.31
C PRO A 19 5.25 -12.35 3.03
N LEU A 20 6.51 -11.92 2.90
CA LEU A 20 7.02 -10.71 3.55
C LEU A 20 6.34 -9.46 2.97
N VAL A 21 6.35 -9.33 1.64
CA VAL A 21 5.73 -8.19 0.96
C VAL A 21 4.22 -8.19 1.22
N SER A 22 3.57 -9.36 1.15
CA SER A 22 2.14 -9.51 1.46
C SER A 22 1.81 -9.04 2.87
N PHE A 23 2.64 -9.35 3.86
CA PHE A 23 2.45 -8.87 5.24
C PHE A 23 2.53 -7.34 5.31
N ILE A 24 3.57 -6.74 4.71
CA ILE A 24 3.76 -5.27 4.68
C ILE A 24 2.55 -4.56 4.04
N VAL A 25 2.03 -5.09 2.93
CA VAL A 25 0.92 -4.48 2.19
C VAL A 25 -0.46 -4.97 2.63
N THR A 26 -0.57 -5.80 3.67
CA THR A 26 -1.86 -6.38 4.08
C THR A 26 -2.86 -5.30 4.49
N VAL A 27 -2.43 -4.31 5.29
CA VAL A 27 -3.32 -3.22 5.72
C VAL A 27 -3.88 -2.44 4.53
N PRO A 28 -3.08 -1.90 3.59
CA PRO A 28 -3.62 -1.20 2.43
C PRO A 28 -4.45 -2.12 1.51
N VAL A 29 -4.08 -3.40 1.36
CA VAL A 29 -4.88 -4.37 0.59
C VAL A 29 -6.26 -4.53 1.21
N LEU A 30 -6.35 -4.80 2.51
CA LEU A 30 -7.63 -4.95 3.21
C LEU A 30 -8.45 -3.66 3.18
N ALA A 31 -7.79 -2.51 3.35
CA ALA A 31 -8.43 -1.21 3.25
C ALA A 31 -9.06 -1.01 1.86
N MET A 32 -8.31 -1.30 0.78
CA MET A 32 -8.80 -1.22 -0.59
C MET A 32 -9.96 -2.19 -0.85
N LEU A 33 -9.87 -3.43 -0.35
CA LEU A 33 -10.95 -4.41 -0.46
C LEU A 33 -12.22 -3.95 0.27
N TYR A 34 -12.10 -3.41 1.48
CA TYR A 34 -13.26 -2.85 2.20
C TYR A 34 -13.83 -1.61 1.50
N HIS A 35 -12.99 -0.73 0.98
CA HIS A 35 -13.44 0.46 0.26
C HIS A 35 -14.20 0.13 -1.02
N ARG A 36 -13.71 -0.87 -1.78
CA ARG A 36 -14.24 -1.25 -3.10
C ARG A 36 -15.40 -2.26 -3.03
N ASP A 37 -15.24 -3.28 -2.20
CA ASP A 37 -16.13 -4.44 -2.16
C ASP A 37 -17.02 -4.48 -0.90
N ASN A 38 -16.81 -3.56 0.05
CA ASN A 38 -17.51 -3.49 1.33
C ASN A 38 -17.58 -4.82 2.11
N ARG A 39 -16.74 -5.80 1.76
CA ARG A 39 -16.65 -7.12 2.39
C ARG A 39 -15.31 -7.76 2.09
N LEU A 40 -14.89 -8.68 2.95
CA LEU A 40 -13.76 -9.57 2.66
C LEU A 40 -14.31 -10.89 2.13
N GLY A 41 -14.26 -11.06 0.80
CA GLY A 41 -14.52 -12.35 0.17
C GLY A 41 -13.23 -13.10 -0.10
N PHE A 42 -13.24 -14.42 0.03
CA PHE A 42 -12.07 -15.27 -0.23
C PHE A 42 -11.48 -15.02 -1.64
N GLY A 43 -12.32 -14.99 -2.68
CA GLY A 43 -11.86 -14.73 -4.05
C GLY A 43 -11.24 -13.33 -4.22
N ALA A 44 -11.73 -12.32 -3.49
CA ALA A 44 -11.17 -10.98 -3.53
C ALA A 44 -9.80 -10.93 -2.84
N ALA A 45 -9.66 -11.55 -1.67
CA ALA A 45 -8.39 -11.70 -0.97
C ALA A 45 -7.38 -12.49 -1.81
N LEU A 46 -7.77 -13.64 -2.35
CA LEU A 46 -6.94 -14.45 -3.24
C LEU A 46 -6.46 -13.64 -4.45
N SER A 47 -7.35 -12.90 -5.12
CA SER A 47 -6.98 -12.05 -6.25
C SER A 47 -5.99 -10.94 -5.86
N ALA A 48 -6.13 -10.37 -4.67
CA ALA A 48 -5.24 -9.31 -4.20
C ALA A 48 -3.85 -9.87 -3.87
N TYR A 49 -3.76 -10.96 -3.13
CA TYR A 49 -2.47 -11.57 -2.80
C TYR A 49 -1.79 -12.23 -4.02
N ALA A 50 -2.56 -12.75 -4.97
CA ALA A 50 -2.02 -13.19 -6.27
C ALA A 50 -1.50 -12.01 -7.10
N THR A 51 -2.15 -10.84 -7.03
CA THR A 51 -1.64 -9.60 -7.64
C THR A 51 -0.30 -9.19 -7.03
N VAL A 52 -0.15 -9.30 -5.70
CA VAL A 52 1.13 -9.03 -5.04
C VAL A 52 2.22 -9.98 -5.53
N LEU A 53 1.94 -11.28 -5.59
CA LEU A 53 2.88 -12.27 -6.14
C LEU A 53 3.26 -11.94 -7.60
N TYR A 54 2.27 -11.57 -8.42
CA TYR A 54 2.50 -11.19 -9.81
C TYR A 54 3.41 -9.96 -9.91
N LEU A 55 3.19 -8.90 -9.12
CA LEU A 55 4.00 -7.69 -9.17
C LEU A 55 5.46 -7.94 -8.73
N ILE A 56 5.66 -8.79 -7.73
CA ILE A 56 7.00 -9.24 -7.33
C ILE A 56 7.61 -10.06 -8.47
N GLY A 57 6.84 -11.00 -9.03
CA GLY A 57 7.22 -11.80 -10.18
C GLY A 57 7.69 -10.95 -11.34
N LEU A 58 6.89 -9.97 -11.75
CA LEU A 58 7.21 -9.05 -12.83
C LEU A 58 8.59 -8.41 -12.61
N LEU A 59 8.86 -7.87 -11.41
CA LEU A 59 10.16 -7.28 -11.10
C LEU A 59 11.29 -8.32 -11.08
N CYS A 60 11.08 -9.49 -10.48
CA CYS A 60 12.10 -10.53 -10.45
C CYS A 60 12.45 -11.04 -11.86
N PHE A 61 11.46 -11.28 -12.72
CA PHE A 61 11.68 -11.77 -14.08
C PHE A 61 12.31 -10.73 -15.00
N THR A 62 11.98 -9.44 -14.84
CA THR A 62 12.56 -8.39 -15.69
C THR A 62 13.93 -7.91 -15.21
N LEU A 63 14.21 -7.99 -13.91
CA LEU A 63 15.50 -7.54 -13.36
C LEU A 63 16.54 -8.66 -13.24
N TYR A 64 16.14 -9.93 -13.17
CA TYR A 64 17.09 -11.06 -13.09
C TYR A 64 17.48 -11.58 -14.48
N PRO A 65 18.75 -11.96 -14.74
CA PRO A 65 19.87 -12.08 -13.81
C PRO A 65 20.61 -10.78 -13.55
N MET A 66 20.91 -10.53 -12.28
CA MET A 66 21.84 -9.49 -11.84
C MET A 66 23.25 -10.08 -11.71
N PRO A 67 24.31 -9.33 -12.04
CA PRO A 67 25.69 -9.86 -11.99
C PRO A 67 26.13 -10.10 -10.54
N ASP A 68 26.78 -11.25 -10.30
CA ASP A 68 27.33 -11.61 -8.98
C ASP A 68 28.49 -10.69 -8.56
N ASP A 69 29.34 -10.28 -9.53
CA ASP A 69 30.36 -9.25 -9.37
C ASP A 69 30.07 -8.05 -10.30
N PRO A 70 29.36 -7.02 -9.79
CA PRO A 70 29.02 -5.83 -10.57
C PRO A 70 30.25 -5.07 -11.09
N ALA A 71 31.35 -5.04 -10.33
CA ALA A 71 32.52 -4.26 -10.70
C ALA A 71 33.24 -4.90 -11.89
N ALA A 72 33.44 -6.21 -11.86
CA ALA A 72 34.03 -6.95 -12.98
C ALA A 72 33.13 -6.93 -14.23
N TYR A 73 31.81 -7.09 -14.05
CA TYR A 73 30.84 -7.00 -15.15
C TYR A 73 30.89 -5.63 -15.82
N CYS A 74 30.79 -4.56 -15.04
CA CYS A 74 30.77 -3.18 -15.56
C CYS A 74 32.11 -2.73 -16.16
N ALA A 75 33.23 -3.36 -15.79
CA ALA A 75 34.53 -3.10 -16.41
C ALA A 75 34.63 -3.64 -17.85
N THR A 76 33.78 -4.61 -18.22
CA THR A 76 33.82 -5.30 -19.52
C THR A 76 32.60 -5.03 -20.39
N HIS A 77 31.48 -4.62 -19.79
CA HIS A 77 30.21 -4.38 -20.48
C HIS A 77 29.85 -2.90 -20.47
N HIS A 78 29.58 -2.36 -21.67
CA HIS A 78 29.12 -1.00 -21.88
C HIS A 78 27.84 -1.03 -22.72
N LEU A 79 26.71 -1.32 -22.05
CA LEU A 79 25.41 -1.39 -22.71
C LEU A 79 24.87 0.03 -22.92
N HIS A 80 24.76 0.43 -24.18
CA HIS A 80 24.14 1.70 -24.56
C HIS A 80 22.64 1.48 -24.82
N PRO A 81 21.78 2.43 -24.44
CA PRO A 81 20.34 2.30 -24.66
C PRO A 81 20.04 2.23 -26.16
N GLN A 82 19.16 1.28 -26.50
CA GLN A 82 18.56 1.14 -27.81
C GLN A 82 17.36 2.09 -27.86
N LEU A 83 17.31 2.99 -28.86
CA LEU A 83 16.24 4.00 -28.98
C LEU A 83 15.46 3.96 -30.30
N ASN A 84 15.76 3.02 -31.20
CA ASN A 84 15.11 2.90 -32.49
C ASN A 84 13.85 1.99 -32.37
N PRO A 85 12.62 2.52 -32.54
CA PRO A 85 11.37 1.79 -32.32
C PRO A 85 11.02 0.74 -33.39
N LEU A 86 11.99 0.37 -34.24
CA LEU A 86 11.88 -0.60 -35.31
C LEU A 86 13.07 -1.58 -35.32
N GLN A 87 13.86 -1.61 -34.25
CA GLN A 87 15.05 -2.44 -34.16
C GLN A 87 14.71 -3.93 -34.11
N PHE A 88 13.55 -4.27 -33.54
CA PHE A 88 12.98 -5.61 -33.53
C PHE A 88 12.92 -6.25 -34.93
N ILE A 89 12.81 -5.46 -36.01
CA ILE A 89 12.84 -5.97 -37.40
C ILE A 89 14.23 -6.51 -37.74
N GLY A 90 15.27 -5.78 -37.32
CA GLY A 90 16.66 -6.21 -37.45
C GLY A 90 16.95 -7.44 -36.60
N ASP A 91 16.48 -7.43 -35.35
CA ASP A 91 16.73 -8.52 -34.41
C ASP A 91 16.01 -9.81 -34.83
N ILE A 92 14.78 -9.73 -35.37
CA ILE A 92 14.10 -10.89 -35.96
C ILE A 92 14.88 -11.44 -37.16
N ARG A 93 15.51 -10.58 -37.98
CA ARG A 93 16.32 -11.05 -39.12
C ARG A 93 17.63 -11.71 -38.67
N ALA A 94 18.23 -11.23 -37.59
CA ALA A 94 19.49 -11.72 -37.06
C ALA A 94 19.31 -12.97 -36.18
N ASP A 95 18.42 -12.89 -35.20
CA ASP A 95 18.25 -13.86 -34.11
C ASP A 95 17.02 -14.76 -34.28
N GLY A 96 16.18 -14.49 -35.27
CA GLY A 96 15.08 -15.35 -35.69
C GLY A 96 14.09 -15.65 -34.56
N LEU A 97 13.97 -16.93 -34.20
CA LEU A 97 13.02 -17.41 -33.20
C LEU A 97 13.26 -16.81 -31.81
N THR A 98 14.51 -16.53 -31.45
CA THR A 98 14.85 -15.98 -30.12
C THR A 98 14.28 -14.58 -29.93
N ALA A 99 14.41 -13.72 -30.94
CA ALA A 99 13.81 -12.38 -30.94
C ALA A 99 12.28 -12.44 -30.90
N ILE A 100 11.66 -13.36 -31.63
CA ILE A 100 10.20 -13.57 -31.58
C ILE A 100 9.77 -14.00 -30.17
N LEU A 101 10.50 -14.93 -29.55
CA LEU A 101 10.19 -15.37 -28.19
C LEU A 101 10.33 -14.23 -27.17
N GLN A 102 11.34 -13.37 -27.29
CA GLN A 102 11.49 -12.19 -26.43
C GLN A 102 10.27 -11.27 -26.53
N ILE A 103 9.85 -10.93 -27.75
CA ILE A 103 8.65 -10.11 -27.99
C ILE A 103 7.41 -10.74 -27.34
N VAL A 104 7.18 -12.04 -27.59
CA VAL A 104 6.00 -12.74 -27.06
C VAL A 104 6.05 -12.79 -25.53
N MET A 105 7.20 -13.02 -24.91
CA MET A 105 7.33 -13.05 -23.45
C MET A 105 7.08 -11.67 -22.83
N ASN A 106 7.60 -10.59 -23.43
CA ASN A 106 7.37 -9.21 -23.00
C ASN A 106 5.87 -8.86 -23.01
N VAL A 107 5.18 -9.23 -24.10
CA VAL A 107 3.71 -9.12 -24.19
C VAL A 107 3.02 -9.94 -23.09
N VAL A 108 3.35 -11.23 -22.96
CA VAL A 108 2.70 -12.15 -22.01
C VAL A 108 2.90 -11.71 -20.57
N PHE A 109 4.08 -11.20 -20.19
CA PHE A 109 4.35 -10.73 -18.84
C PHE A 109 3.50 -9.53 -18.44
N PHE A 110 3.10 -8.68 -19.38
CA PHE A 110 2.27 -7.50 -19.11
C PHE A 110 0.76 -7.73 -19.29
N VAL A 111 0.33 -8.86 -19.88
CA VAL A 111 -1.09 -9.23 -19.96
C VAL A 111 -1.77 -9.25 -18.58
N PRO A 112 -1.20 -9.87 -17.52
CA PRO A 112 -1.83 -9.83 -16.20
C PRO A 112 -1.93 -8.41 -15.63
N LEU A 113 -0.96 -7.51 -15.88
CA LEU A 113 -1.03 -6.11 -15.44
C LEU A 113 -2.28 -5.43 -16.02
N GLY A 114 -2.48 -5.54 -17.33
CA GLY A 114 -3.68 -5.06 -18.02
C GLY A 114 -4.98 -5.61 -17.44
N PHE A 115 -5.00 -6.92 -17.21
CA PHE A 115 -6.15 -7.60 -16.64
C PHE A 115 -6.47 -7.10 -15.23
N ILE A 116 -5.45 -6.96 -14.37
CA ILE A 116 -5.57 -6.49 -12.98
C ILE A 116 -6.06 -5.03 -12.95
N MET A 117 -5.52 -4.14 -13.79
CA MET A 117 -5.97 -2.75 -13.88
C MET A 117 -7.48 -2.64 -14.17
N LYS A 118 -7.97 -3.45 -15.12
CA LYS A 118 -9.40 -3.48 -15.44
C LYS A 118 -10.23 -4.19 -14.37
N ARG A 119 -9.84 -5.40 -13.95
CA ARG A 119 -10.69 -6.30 -13.18
C ARG A 119 -10.60 -6.10 -11.66
N VAL A 120 -9.41 -5.80 -11.17
CA VAL A 120 -9.13 -5.57 -9.75
C VAL A 120 -9.31 -4.08 -9.47
N PHE A 121 -8.53 -3.21 -10.12
CA PHE A 121 -8.58 -1.78 -9.81
C PHE A 121 -9.78 -1.05 -10.42
N ARG A 122 -10.52 -1.69 -11.34
CA ARG A 122 -11.70 -1.10 -12.03
C ARG A 122 -11.38 0.20 -12.74
N TRP A 123 -10.12 0.37 -13.18
CA TRP A 123 -9.68 1.57 -13.88
C TRP A 123 -10.24 1.64 -15.29
N LYS A 124 -10.45 2.87 -15.76
CA LYS A 124 -10.80 3.16 -17.15
C LYS A 124 -9.57 3.00 -18.03
N PHE A 125 -9.76 2.68 -19.31
CA PHE A 125 -8.66 2.49 -20.26
C PHE A 125 -7.75 3.72 -20.35
N ALA A 126 -8.32 4.93 -20.27
CA ALA A 126 -7.58 6.19 -20.26
C ALA A 126 -6.58 6.34 -19.09
N VAL A 127 -6.77 5.59 -17.99
CA VAL A 127 -5.82 5.53 -16.87
C VAL A 127 -4.93 4.29 -17.00
N ALA A 128 -5.50 3.16 -17.40
CA ALA A 128 -4.76 1.90 -17.51
C ALA A 128 -3.65 1.95 -18.58
N LEU A 129 -3.89 2.59 -19.72
CA LEU A 129 -2.91 2.71 -20.80
C LEU A 129 -1.64 3.47 -20.36
N PRO A 130 -1.72 4.73 -19.87
CA PRO A 130 -0.52 5.43 -19.43
C PRO A 130 0.15 4.75 -18.23
N VAL A 131 -0.61 4.12 -17.32
CA VAL A 131 0.01 3.37 -16.20
C VAL A 131 0.73 2.12 -16.68
N GLY A 132 0.19 1.38 -17.66
CA GLY A 132 0.88 0.24 -18.26
C GLY A 132 2.19 0.64 -18.94
N PHE A 133 2.16 1.74 -19.70
CA PHE A 133 3.38 2.33 -20.29
C PHE A 133 4.38 2.76 -19.22
N LEU A 134 3.93 3.49 -18.18
CA LEU A 134 4.79 3.94 -17.09
C LEU A 134 5.39 2.77 -16.30
N ALA A 135 4.65 1.66 -16.15
CA ALA A 135 5.18 0.45 -15.53
C ALA A 135 6.30 -0.18 -16.37
N SER A 136 6.12 -0.24 -17.70
CA SER A 136 7.19 -0.68 -18.59
C SER A 136 8.38 0.26 -18.54
N LEU A 137 8.15 1.57 -18.62
CA LEU A 137 9.20 2.58 -18.54
C LEU A 137 9.95 2.51 -17.21
N LEU A 138 9.26 2.25 -16.10
CA LEU A 138 9.88 2.07 -14.79
C LEU A 138 10.83 0.87 -14.80
N VAL A 139 10.43 -0.27 -15.39
CA VAL A 139 11.26 -1.47 -15.50
C VAL A 139 12.50 -1.19 -16.35
N GLU A 140 12.33 -0.62 -17.56
CA GLU A 140 13.44 -0.27 -18.44
C GLU A 140 14.37 0.75 -17.77
N THR A 141 13.82 1.75 -17.07
CA THR A 141 14.62 2.75 -16.34
C THR A 141 15.39 2.11 -15.19
N MET A 142 14.78 1.15 -14.47
CA MET A 142 15.51 0.36 -13.48
C MET A 142 16.68 -0.34 -14.17
N GLN A 143 16.49 -1.07 -15.25
CA GLN A 143 17.59 -1.75 -15.95
C GLN A 143 18.70 -0.79 -16.44
N LEU A 144 18.31 0.33 -17.06
CA LEU A 144 19.24 1.37 -17.55
C LEU A 144 20.11 1.95 -16.43
N THR A 145 19.50 2.20 -15.27
CA THR A 145 20.19 2.76 -14.10
C THR A 145 20.87 1.69 -13.24
N GLY A 146 20.87 0.43 -13.71
CA GLY A 146 21.37 -0.72 -12.94
C GLY A 146 20.51 -1.07 -11.73
N VAL A 147 19.25 -0.66 -11.68
CA VAL A 147 18.31 -0.64 -10.55
C VAL A 147 18.65 0.51 -9.61
N MET A 148 18.47 1.72 -10.15
CA MET A 148 18.49 2.97 -9.41
C MET A 148 19.79 3.21 -8.65
N GLY A 149 20.93 2.86 -9.27
CA GLY A 149 22.27 3.11 -8.73
C GLY A 149 22.77 2.06 -7.74
N VAL A 150 22.06 0.95 -7.56
CA VAL A 150 22.58 -0.21 -6.80
C VAL A 150 23.78 -0.83 -7.52
N PHE A 151 23.76 -0.86 -8.85
CA PHE A 151 24.85 -1.37 -9.67
C PHE A 151 25.57 -0.21 -10.39
N PRO A 152 26.90 -0.27 -10.61
CA PRO A 152 27.68 0.83 -11.19
C PRO A 152 27.38 1.15 -12.67
N CYS A 153 26.71 0.24 -13.38
CA CYS A 153 26.37 0.37 -14.80
C CYS A 153 25.03 -0.30 -15.13
N SER A 154 24.54 -0.09 -16.35
CA SER A 154 23.46 -0.88 -16.94
C SER A 154 23.93 -2.34 -17.12
N TYR A 155 23.20 -3.27 -16.50
CA TYR A 155 23.47 -4.70 -16.66
C TYR A 155 22.49 -5.40 -17.61
N ARG A 156 21.42 -4.71 -18.04
CA ARG A 156 20.55 -5.09 -19.15
C ARG A 156 20.38 -3.92 -20.11
N LEU A 157 20.04 -4.25 -21.35
CA LEU A 157 19.79 -3.27 -22.40
C LEU A 157 18.45 -2.58 -22.15
N PHE A 158 18.45 -1.25 -22.10
CA PHE A 158 17.22 -0.47 -22.23
C PHE A 158 16.76 -0.51 -23.67
N ASP A 159 15.54 -0.97 -23.92
CA ASP A 159 15.00 -1.15 -25.27
C ASP A 159 13.65 -0.44 -25.45
N VAL A 160 13.57 0.46 -26.44
CA VAL A 160 12.31 1.16 -26.75
C VAL A 160 11.27 0.20 -27.34
N ASP A 161 11.69 -0.87 -28.02
CA ASP A 161 10.78 -1.88 -28.52
C ASP A 161 10.10 -2.65 -27.38
N ASP A 162 10.82 -2.87 -26.26
CA ASP A 162 10.25 -3.49 -25.07
C ASP A 162 9.16 -2.62 -24.43
N LEU A 163 9.31 -1.29 -24.45
CA LEU A 163 8.22 -0.38 -24.05
C LEU A 163 6.94 -0.60 -24.87
N ILE A 164 7.09 -0.81 -26.18
CA ILE A 164 5.96 -1.03 -27.09
C ILE A 164 5.32 -2.38 -26.80
N TRP A 165 6.11 -3.45 -26.68
CA TRP A 165 5.59 -4.81 -26.49
C TRP A 165 4.97 -5.03 -25.12
N ASN A 166 5.59 -4.53 -24.05
CA ASN A 166 5.03 -4.56 -22.70
C ASN A 166 3.72 -3.76 -22.62
N THR A 167 3.70 -2.55 -23.20
CA THR A 167 2.47 -1.73 -23.24
C THR A 167 1.37 -2.44 -24.03
N SER A 168 1.72 -3.06 -25.16
CA SER A 168 0.80 -3.87 -25.96
C SER A 168 0.23 -5.05 -25.18
N GLY A 169 1.06 -5.74 -24.39
CA GLY A 169 0.64 -6.76 -23.44
C GLY A 169 -0.40 -6.25 -22.44
N ALA A 170 -0.17 -5.09 -21.83
CA ALA A 170 -1.13 -4.47 -20.93
C ALA A 170 -2.45 -4.11 -21.62
N VAL A 171 -2.41 -3.64 -22.88
CA VAL A 171 -3.62 -3.37 -23.67
C VAL A 171 -4.40 -4.66 -23.96
N ILE A 172 -3.70 -5.72 -24.40
CA ILE A 172 -4.31 -7.03 -24.66
C ILE A 172 -4.97 -7.58 -23.39
N GLY A 173 -4.26 -7.56 -22.26
CA GLY A 173 -4.77 -8.00 -20.97
C GLY A 173 -5.99 -7.22 -20.49
N TYR A 174 -6.01 -5.91 -20.72
CA TYR A 174 -7.18 -5.08 -20.44
C TYR A 174 -8.38 -5.49 -21.31
N GLY A 175 -8.15 -5.77 -22.60
CA GLY A 175 -9.17 -6.33 -23.51
C GLY A 175 -9.69 -7.69 -23.06
N CYS A 176 -8.81 -8.59 -22.64
CA CYS A 176 -9.18 -9.88 -22.05
C CYS A 176 -10.05 -9.71 -20.80
N ALA A 177 -9.73 -8.75 -19.92
CA ALA A 177 -10.55 -8.46 -18.75
C ALA A 177 -11.92 -7.86 -19.12
N MET A 178 -12.00 -7.04 -20.19
CA MET A 178 -13.29 -6.58 -20.69
C MET A 178 -14.18 -7.72 -21.19
N LEU A 179 -13.60 -8.69 -21.89
CA LEU A 179 -14.32 -9.90 -22.31
C LEU A 179 -14.73 -10.74 -21.09
N PHE A 180 -13.82 -10.91 -20.14
CA PHE A 180 -14.08 -11.62 -18.89
C PHE A 180 -15.23 -10.98 -18.09
N ASP A 181 -15.29 -9.65 -18.01
CA ASP A 181 -16.38 -8.93 -17.33
C ASP A 181 -17.75 -9.15 -17.99
N ARG A 182 -17.80 -9.44 -19.30
CA ARG A 182 -19.06 -9.81 -19.97
C ARG A 182 -19.55 -11.20 -19.55
N LEU A 183 -18.63 -12.14 -19.33
CA LEU A 183 -18.93 -13.51 -18.93
C LEU A 183 -19.16 -13.62 -17.41
N PHE A 184 -18.41 -12.85 -16.62
CA PHE A 184 -18.42 -12.87 -15.15
C PHE A 184 -18.55 -11.44 -14.60
N PRO A 185 -19.75 -10.84 -14.66
CA PRO A 185 -19.97 -9.46 -14.26
C PRO A 185 -19.49 -9.19 -12.83
N PRO A 186 -18.79 -8.07 -12.59
CA PRO A 186 -18.41 -7.68 -11.24
C PRO A 186 -19.68 -7.46 -10.40
N ARG A 187 -19.70 -8.05 -9.21
CA ARG A 187 -20.85 -7.92 -8.29
C ARG A 187 -21.02 -6.45 -7.89
N ARG A 188 -22.26 -5.96 -7.92
CA ARG A 188 -22.61 -4.66 -7.36
C ARG A 188 -22.39 -4.71 -5.84
N THR A 189 -21.55 -3.81 -5.35
CA THR A 189 -21.29 -3.65 -3.93
C THR A 189 -22.31 -2.68 -3.35
N ASP A 190 -22.99 -3.05 -2.28
CA ASP A 190 -23.72 -2.08 -1.46
C ASP A 190 -22.71 -1.25 -0.67
N MET A 191 -22.71 0.06 -0.87
CA MET A 191 -21.78 1.01 -0.25
C MET A 191 -22.37 1.62 1.04
N GLN A 192 -23.43 1.02 1.59
CA GLN A 192 -23.97 1.40 2.88
C GLN A 192 -22.94 1.29 4.00
N THR A 193 -23.03 2.24 4.92
CA THR A 193 -22.16 2.28 6.11
C THR A 193 -22.54 1.16 7.07
N VAL A 194 -21.56 0.32 7.41
CA VAL A 194 -21.70 -0.79 8.34
C VAL A 194 -21.73 -0.26 9.78
N THR A 195 -22.85 -0.45 10.47
CA THR A 195 -23.06 -0.04 11.87
C THR A 195 -22.56 -1.05 12.88
N ARG A 196 -22.41 -2.33 12.49
CA ARG A 196 -21.85 -3.39 13.34
C ARG A 196 -20.60 -4.00 12.69
N PRO A 197 -19.51 -3.23 12.56
CA PRO A 197 -18.30 -3.72 11.91
C PRO A 197 -17.59 -4.76 12.79
N GLY A 198 -17.15 -5.86 12.17
CA GLY A 198 -16.28 -6.85 12.80
C GLY A 198 -14.88 -6.28 13.10
N PHE A 199 -14.10 -7.01 13.90
CA PHE A 199 -12.80 -6.54 14.40
C PHE A 199 -11.80 -6.16 13.32
N VAL A 200 -11.63 -6.98 12.28
CA VAL A 200 -10.66 -6.69 11.20
C VAL A 200 -10.96 -5.35 10.54
N ARG A 201 -12.23 -5.05 10.25
CA ARG A 201 -12.61 -3.75 9.68
C ARG A 201 -12.32 -2.60 10.65
N ARG A 202 -12.68 -2.74 11.93
CA ARG A 202 -12.38 -1.75 12.97
C ARG A 202 -10.88 -1.50 13.11
N PHE A 203 -10.08 -2.56 13.07
CA PHE A 203 -8.62 -2.50 13.18
C PHE A 203 -8.00 -1.80 11.97
N VAL A 204 -8.42 -2.13 10.75
CA VAL A 204 -7.96 -1.44 9.54
C VAL A 204 -8.34 0.04 9.56
N ALA A 205 -9.58 0.38 9.96
CA ALA A 205 -10.00 1.78 10.12
C ALA A 205 -9.13 2.51 11.15
N PHE A 206 -8.89 1.89 12.31
CA PHE A 206 -8.01 2.41 13.36
C PHE A 206 -6.59 2.66 12.85
N LEU A 207 -5.98 1.72 12.11
CA LEU A 207 -4.65 1.91 11.56
C LEU A 207 -4.58 3.07 10.55
N ILE A 208 -5.62 3.25 9.73
CA ILE A 208 -5.71 4.42 8.84
C ILE A 208 -5.80 5.70 9.66
N ASP A 209 -6.69 5.76 10.65
CA ASP A 209 -6.88 6.94 11.48
C ASP A 209 -5.60 7.29 12.25
N MET A 210 -4.92 6.30 12.85
CA MET A 210 -3.65 6.52 13.54
C MET A 210 -2.53 6.97 12.60
N GLY A 211 -2.47 6.40 11.38
CA GLY A 211 -1.53 6.84 10.35
C GLY A 211 -1.73 8.32 10.00
N LEU A 212 -2.98 8.73 9.80
CA LEU A 212 -3.31 10.13 9.52
C LEU A 212 -2.99 11.05 10.70
N VAL A 213 -3.31 10.63 11.93
CA VAL A 213 -2.97 11.37 13.15
C VAL A 213 -1.46 11.57 13.26
N VAL A 214 -0.64 10.53 13.05
CA VAL A 214 0.83 10.62 13.09
C VAL A 214 1.36 11.56 12.00
N VAL A 215 0.88 11.40 10.76
CA VAL A 215 1.30 12.23 9.62
C VAL A 215 0.98 13.71 9.85
N CYS A 216 -0.12 14.04 10.52
CA CYS A 216 -0.48 15.42 10.85
C CYS A 216 0.20 15.94 12.13
N ALA A 217 0.35 15.09 13.16
CA ALA A 217 0.88 15.50 14.46
C ALA A 217 2.39 15.76 14.42
N THR A 218 3.16 14.91 13.72
CA THR A 218 4.62 15.01 13.71
C THR A 218 5.13 16.34 13.14
N PRO A 219 4.68 16.82 11.96
CA PRO A 219 5.09 18.12 11.44
C PRO A 219 4.72 19.28 12.37
N VAL A 220 3.53 19.23 12.99
CA VAL A 220 3.07 20.26 13.93
C VAL A 220 3.94 20.29 15.19
N GLY A 221 4.25 19.13 15.76
CA GLY A 221 5.12 19.02 16.93
C GLY A 221 6.55 19.52 16.64
N VAL A 222 7.11 19.15 15.47
CA VAL A 222 8.42 19.62 15.02
C VAL A 222 8.41 21.14 14.77
N ALA A 223 7.38 21.66 14.10
CA ALA A 223 7.26 23.09 13.82
C ALA A 223 7.17 23.91 15.12
N ALA A 224 6.38 23.46 16.09
CA ALA A 224 6.29 24.09 17.41
C ALA A 224 7.64 24.08 18.15
N MET A 225 8.36 22.96 18.11
CA MET A 225 9.70 22.84 18.69
C MET A 225 10.70 23.79 18.01
N VAL A 226 10.72 23.86 16.67
CA VAL A 226 11.59 24.76 15.91
C VAL A 226 11.27 26.21 16.24
N LEU A 227 9.99 26.59 16.28
CA LEU A 227 9.57 27.94 16.62
C LEU A 227 10.06 28.36 18.01
N VAL A 228 9.91 27.49 19.02
CA VAL A 228 10.39 27.78 20.38
C VAL A 228 11.92 27.86 20.43
N THR A 229 12.62 27.03 19.66
CA THR A 229 14.09 27.11 19.52
C THR A 229 14.50 28.47 18.97
N MET A 230 13.83 28.95 17.91
CA MET A 230 14.12 30.25 17.30
C MET A 230 13.82 31.43 18.22
N ILE A 231 12.71 31.39 18.98
CA ILE A 231 12.31 32.49 19.87
C ILE A 231 13.16 32.53 21.15
N SER A 232 13.46 31.36 21.74
CA SER A 232 14.15 31.29 23.03
C SER A 232 15.67 31.37 22.92
N GLY A 233 16.23 31.16 21.72
CA GLY A 233 17.68 31.05 21.49
C GLY A 233 18.32 29.82 22.17
N ARG A 234 17.53 28.92 22.74
CA ARG A 234 18.03 27.70 23.40
C ARG A 234 18.45 26.67 22.36
N PRO A 235 19.46 25.82 22.65
CA PRO A 235 19.79 24.68 21.81
C PRO A 235 18.57 23.77 21.60
N GLY A 236 18.40 23.25 20.37
CA GLY A 236 17.26 22.37 20.05
C GLY A 236 17.15 21.15 20.96
N ALA A 237 18.28 20.59 21.41
CA ALA A 237 18.31 19.46 22.36
C ALA A 237 17.68 19.79 23.73
N ASP A 238 17.75 21.04 24.17
CA ASP A 238 17.12 21.47 25.43
C ASP A 238 15.62 21.67 25.25
N VAL A 239 15.21 22.26 24.12
CA VAL A 239 13.80 22.41 23.76
C VAL A 239 13.13 21.05 23.57
N GLN A 240 13.83 20.08 22.98
CA GLN A 240 13.32 18.71 22.80
C GLN A 240 13.00 18.01 24.13
N ARG A 241 13.76 18.31 25.19
CA ARG A 241 13.58 17.74 26.53
C ARG A 241 12.52 18.49 27.36
N MET A 242 12.04 19.63 26.89
CA MET A 242 11.04 20.43 27.58
C MET A 242 9.72 19.66 27.73
N ARG A 243 9.19 19.68 28.95
CA ARG A 243 7.87 19.13 29.28
C ARG A 243 6.92 20.30 29.50
N LEU A 244 5.81 20.31 28.76
CA LEU A 244 4.87 21.41 28.69
C LEU A 244 3.68 21.19 29.63
N LEU A 245 3.18 19.96 29.72
CA LEU A 245 2.06 19.60 30.58
C LEU A 245 2.37 18.26 31.27
N GLY A 246 2.81 18.32 32.54
CA GLY A 246 3.26 17.13 33.26
C GLY A 246 4.40 16.41 32.51
N PRO A 247 4.24 15.14 32.09
CA PRO A 247 5.26 14.41 31.33
C PRO A 247 5.24 14.68 29.81
N LEU A 248 4.29 15.47 29.28
CA LEU A 248 4.06 15.61 27.85
C LEU A 248 4.97 16.69 27.22
N GLY A 249 5.66 16.34 26.14
CA GLY A 249 6.42 17.29 25.31
C GLY A 249 5.62 17.81 24.11
N PHE A 250 6.26 18.59 23.22
CA PHE A 250 5.64 19.15 22.02
C PHE A 250 4.97 18.10 21.13
N GLY A 251 5.67 17.01 20.83
CA GLY A 251 5.15 15.93 20.00
C GLY A 251 3.94 15.23 20.63
N ASP A 252 3.95 15.03 21.95
CA ASP A 252 2.85 14.39 22.66
C ASP A 252 1.59 15.27 22.67
N ILE A 253 1.75 16.59 22.83
CA ILE A 253 0.64 17.55 22.75
C ILE A 253 0.09 17.61 21.33
N ALA A 254 0.95 17.68 20.32
CA ALA A 254 0.51 17.66 18.93
C ALA A 254 -0.25 16.36 18.61
N MET A 255 0.24 15.22 19.09
CA MET A 255 -0.43 13.92 19.00
C MET A 255 -1.81 13.95 19.65
N LEU A 256 -1.91 14.45 20.89
CA LEU A 256 -3.17 14.52 21.63
C LEU A 256 -4.19 15.43 20.92
N VAL A 257 -3.76 16.60 20.44
CA VAL A 257 -4.61 17.54 19.69
C VAL A 257 -5.14 16.89 18.42
N MET A 258 -4.27 16.22 17.65
CA MET A 258 -4.70 15.51 16.44
C MET A 258 -5.60 14.32 16.77
N LEU A 259 -5.35 13.61 17.86
CA LEU A 259 -6.22 12.53 18.30
C LEU A 259 -7.62 13.06 18.64
N VAL A 260 -7.74 14.18 19.36
CA VAL A 260 -9.04 14.82 19.65
C VAL A 260 -9.74 15.20 18.35
N LEU A 261 -9.01 15.81 17.41
CA LEU A 261 -9.57 16.22 16.13
C LEU A 261 -10.11 15.01 15.35
N PHE A 262 -9.29 13.98 15.14
CA PHE A 262 -9.62 12.85 14.27
C PHE A 262 -10.57 11.82 14.91
N GLU A 263 -10.45 11.59 16.21
CA GLU A 263 -11.19 10.53 16.90
C GLU A 263 -12.41 11.02 17.70
N TRP A 264 -12.52 12.32 17.93
CA TRP A 264 -13.67 12.92 18.61
C TRP A 264 -14.38 13.92 17.71
N VAL A 265 -13.71 14.99 17.27
CA VAL A 265 -14.37 16.12 16.58
C VAL A 265 -14.93 15.68 15.21
N ILE A 266 -14.11 15.07 14.36
CA ILE A 266 -14.54 14.62 13.01
C ILE A 266 -15.74 13.65 13.07
N PRO A 267 -15.67 12.51 13.79
CA PRO A 267 -16.79 11.57 13.84
C PRO A 267 -18.04 12.16 14.50
N TRP A 268 -17.90 13.11 15.44
CA TRP A 268 -19.05 13.82 16.03
C TRP A 268 -19.92 14.50 14.97
N PHE A 269 -19.30 15.15 14.00
CA PHE A 269 -19.99 15.83 12.88
C PHE A 269 -20.30 14.91 11.69
N ARG A 270 -19.76 13.69 11.68
CA ARG A 270 -19.92 12.72 10.58
C ARG A 270 -20.67 11.45 10.98
N GLN A 271 -21.63 11.56 11.90
CA GLN A 271 -22.49 10.43 12.33
C GLN A 271 -21.67 9.20 12.77
N GLY A 272 -20.57 9.42 13.50
CA GLY A 272 -19.66 8.38 13.97
C GLY A 272 -18.64 7.89 12.94
N ARG A 273 -18.58 8.46 11.74
CA ARG A 273 -17.58 8.06 10.74
C ARG A 273 -16.28 8.85 10.95
N THR A 274 -15.25 8.17 11.45
CA THR A 274 -13.86 8.66 11.38
C THR A 274 -13.40 8.70 9.92
N LEU A 275 -12.17 9.15 9.63
CA LEU A 275 -11.69 9.16 8.24
C LEU A 275 -11.43 7.74 7.72
N GLY A 276 -10.76 6.91 8.52
CA GLY A 276 -10.57 5.48 8.27
C GLY A 276 -11.90 4.72 8.26
N GLY A 277 -12.83 5.07 9.15
CA GLY A 277 -14.19 4.54 9.14
C GLY A 277 -14.95 4.92 7.87
N SER A 278 -14.84 6.17 7.42
CA SER A 278 -15.45 6.63 6.17
C SER A 278 -14.90 5.86 4.97
N TYR A 279 -13.58 5.69 4.90
CA TYR A 279 -12.90 4.98 3.82
C TYR A 279 -13.31 3.50 3.76
N THR A 280 -13.44 2.84 4.91
CA THR A 280 -13.82 1.43 5.03
C THR A 280 -15.33 1.22 5.19
N HIS A 281 -16.17 2.23 4.92
CA HIS A 281 -17.63 2.20 5.05
C HIS A 281 -18.13 1.67 6.40
N MET A 282 -17.60 2.16 7.51
CA MET A 282 -18.11 1.90 8.86
C MET A 282 -18.29 3.17 9.68
N THR A 283 -19.12 3.05 10.72
CA THR A 283 -19.25 4.05 11.79
C THR A 283 -18.79 3.43 13.11
N CYS A 284 -18.21 4.25 14.00
CA CYS A 284 -17.93 3.85 15.37
C CYS A 284 -19.20 3.88 16.24
N GLU A 285 -20.23 4.65 15.85
CA GLU A 285 -21.51 4.70 16.55
C GLU A 285 -22.37 3.50 16.14
N THR A 286 -22.30 2.43 16.94
CA THR A 286 -23.03 1.17 16.71
C THR A 286 -24.54 1.28 16.91
N THR A 287 -24.97 2.25 17.71
CA THR A 287 -26.36 2.59 18.00
C THR A 287 -26.50 4.11 18.04
N PRO A 288 -27.66 4.66 17.63
CA PRO A 288 -27.92 6.09 17.72
C PRO A 288 -27.89 6.56 19.17
N ARG A 289 -27.12 7.62 19.45
CA ARG A 289 -26.99 8.23 20.78
C ARG A 289 -27.21 9.74 20.69
N SER A 290 -27.75 10.33 21.73
CA SER A 290 -27.94 11.78 21.83
C SER A 290 -27.56 12.29 23.23
N GLY A 291 -27.33 13.61 23.35
CA GLY A 291 -27.05 14.28 24.62
C GLY A 291 -25.86 13.68 25.38
N ALA A 292 -26.02 13.53 26.69
CA ALA A 292 -24.97 13.07 27.61
C ALA A 292 -24.45 11.65 27.30
N ARG A 293 -25.31 10.74 26.82
CA ARG A 293 -24.90 9.38 26.45
C ARG A 293 -23.93 9.39 25.28
N ARG A 294 -24.15 10.28 24.30
CA ARG A 294 -23.23 10.45 23.16
C ARG A 294 -21.88 10.99 23.62
N VAL A 295 -21.87 11.98 24.51
CA VAL A 295 -20.63 12.51 25.10
C VAL A 295 -19.87 11.43 25.87
N ALA A 296 -20.55 10.67 26.72
CA ALA A 296 -19.94 9.58 27.49
C ALA A 296 -19.35 8.48 26.58
N PHE A 297 -20.05 8.13 25.49
CA PHE A 297 -19.54 7.19 24.49
C PHE A 297 -18.22 7.68 23.87
N TYR A 298 -18.16 8.91 23.38
CA TYR A 298 -16.93 9.45 22.78
C TYR A 298 -15.81 9.59 23.79
N ALA A 299 -16.11 10.03 25.02
CA ALA A 299 -15.12 10.13 26.09
C ALA A 299 -14.51 8.76 26.43
N ALA A 300 -15.35 7.72 26.60
CA ALA A 300 -14.88 6.37 26.89
C ALA A 300 -14.07 5.77 25.73
N ARG A 301 -14.53 5.98 24.49
CA ARG A 301 -13.80 5.56 23.28
C ARG A 301 -12.46 6.27 23.17
N PHE A 302 -12.43 7.58 23.38
CA PHE A 302 -11.21 8.38 23.32
C PHE A 302 -10.21 7.95 24.40
N ALA A 303 -10.67 7.72 25.63
CA ALA A 303 -9.83 7.21 26.71
C ALA A 303 -9.22 5.84 26.37
N ALA A 304 -9.99 4.94 25.76
CA ALA A 304 -9.49 3.66 25.28
C ALA A 304 -8.40 3.81 24.20
N ILE A 305 -8.59 4.73 23.26
CA ILE A 305 -7.57 5.03 22.23
C ILE A 305 -6.32 5.65 22.86
N CYS A 306 -6.46 6.56 23.83
CA CYS A 306 -5.33 7.12 24.57
C CYS A 306 -4.53 6.05 25.31
N CYS A 307 -5.19 5.02 25.87
CA CYS A 307 -4.48 3.89 26.49
C CYS A 307 -3.61 3.15 25.46
N VAL A 308 -4.07 2.99 24.22
CA VAL A 308 -3.31 2.36 23.13
C VAL A 308 -2.16 3.26 22.68
N VAL A 309 -2.44 4.53 22.36
CA VAL A 309 -1.46 5.47 21.77
C VAL A 309 -0.37 5.85 22.76
N PHE A 310 -0.74 6.09 24.02
CA PHE A 310 0.19 6.46 25.10
C PHE A 310 0.49 5.28 26.02
N CYS A 311 0.48 4.06 25.47
CA CYS A 311 0.86 2.86 26.20
C CYS A 311 2.28 3.02 26.77
N GLY A 312 2.43 2.81 28.08
CA GLY A 312 3.67 3.04 28.81
C GLY A 312 3.76 4.42 29.51
N ARG A 313 2.89 5.38 29.19
CA ARG A 313 2.74 6.65 29.93
C ARG A 313 1.48 6.70 30.77
N VAL A 314 0.42 6.01 30.34
CA VAL A 314 -0.82 5.88 31.09
C VAL A 314 -0.70 4.65 32.02
N PRO A 315 -0.87 4.82 33.35
CA PRO A 315 -0.87 3.71 34.29
C PRO A 315 -1.91 2.66 33.90
N TRP A 316 -1.57 1.38 34.03
CA TRP A 316 -2.46 0.24 33.74
C TRP A 316 -2.97 0.13 32.30
N ALA A 317 -2.46 0.92 31.35
CA ALA A 317 -2.90 0.90 29.95
C ALA A 317 -2.86 -0.50 29.33
N GLY A 318 -1.79 -1.27 29.58
CA GLY A 318 -1.69 -2.66 29.09
C GLY A 318 -2.80 -3.57 29.63
N ALA A 319 -3.16 -3.42 30.91
CA ALA A 319 -4.26 -4.17 31.51
C ALA A 319 -5.61 -3.76 30.91
N VAL A 320 -5.84 -2.46 30.70
CA VAL A 320 -7.06 -1.95 30.04
C VAL A 320 -7.18 -2.51 28.62
N ILE A 321 -6.11 -2.49 27.83
CA ILE A 321 -6.09 -3.04 26.46
C ILE A 321 -6.39 -4.54 26.48
N LEU A 322 -5.80 -5.29 27.41
CA LEU A 322 -6.05 -6.73 27.55
C LEU A 322 -7.51 -7.01 27.93
N VAL A 323 -8.06 -6.28 28.90
CA VAL A 323 -9.47 -6.40 29.31
C VAL A 323 -10.41 -6.09 28.14
N MET A 324 -10.12 -5.05 27.37
CA MET A 324 -10.89 -4.73 26.17
C MET A 324 -10.82 -5.84 25.12
N GLY A 325 -9.64 -6.44 24.91
CA GLY A 325 -9.45 -7.57 23.99
C GLY A 325 -10.24 -8.80 24.42
N VAL A 326 -10.16 -9.18 25.69
CA VAL A 326 -10.94 -10.29 26.27
C VAL A 326 -12.44 -10.01 26.17
N PHE A 327 -12.87 -8.79 26.51
CA PHE A 327 -14.27 -8.40 26.39
C PHE A 327 -14.77 -8.53 24.95
N TRP A 328 -13.98 -8.12 23.96
CA TRP A 328 -14.33 -8.29 22.56
C TRP A 328 -14.42 -9.77 22.15
N LEU A 329 -13.51 -10.63 22.61
CA LEU A 329 -13.56 -12.07 22.30
C LEU A 329 -14.87 -12.72 22.79
N VAL A 330 -15.36 -12.29 23.96
CA VAL A 330 -16.60 -12.81 24.57
C VAL A 330 -17.85 -12.16 23.98
N ARG A 331 -17.88 -10.83 23.87
CA ARG A 331 -19.11 -10.05 23.55
C ARG A 331 -19.20 -9.58 22.11
N ARG A 332 -18.13 -9.72 21.32
CA ARG A 332 -17.99 -9.25 19.93
C ARG A 332 -18.28 -7.76 19.73
N GLN A 333 -18.18 -6.97 20.80
CA GLN A 333 -18.35 -5.51 20.83
C GLN A 333 -17.39 -4.90 21.84
N MET A 334 -17.15 -3.59 21.80
CA MET A 334 -16.27 -2.92 22.76
C MET A 334 -17.03 -2.54 24.04
N PRO A 335 -16.36 -2.40 25.21
CA PRO A 335 -17.04 -2.04 26.45
C PRO A 335 -17.81 -0.72 26.35
N TYR A 336 -17.24 0.28 25.67
CA TYR A 336 -17.89 1.58 25.46
C TYR A 336 -19.11 1.52 24.53
N ASP A 337 -19.30 0.43 23.76
CA ASP A 337 -20.52 0.24 22.96
C ASP A 337 -21.77 -0.01 23.83
N LEU A 338 -21.62 -0.24 25.14
CA LEU A 338 -22.72 -0.45 26.10
C LEU A 338 -23.31 0.84 26.70
N ILE A 339 -22.65 1.98 26.51
CA ILE A 339 -23.13 3.31 26.95
C ILE A 339 -24.31 3.75 26.08
#